data_AF-A0A8E2I396-F1
#
_entry.id   AF-A0A8E2I396-F1
#
_cell.length_a   1.000
_cell.length_b   1.000
_cell.length_c   1.000
_cell.angle_alpha   90.00
_cell.angle_beta   90.00
_cell.angle_gamma   90.00
#
_symmetry.space_group_name_H-M   'P 1'
#
loop_
_entity.id
_entity.type
_entity.pdbx_description
1 polymer ?
#
loop_
_entity_poly.entity_id
_entity_poly.type
_entity_poly.pdbx_seq_one_letter_code
_entity_poly.pdbx_strand_id
1 'polypeptide(L)'
;MLKTKNIVFVSIIVICLLALITNPSSKSDYVDWVSTQIKDEGGVLLGMISSPIVKSTTTKKNYLLFTLYKTGDDSDNSPNLVALGIFDNYFWIRGANELKE
;
A
#
# COMPACT_ATOMS: atom_id res chain seq x y z
N MET A 1 -1.04 9.31 -39.36
CA MET A 1 -0.25 9.93 -38.28
C MET A 1 -1.19 10.37 -37.18
N LEU A 2 -1.15 9.73 -36.00
CA LEU A 2 -1.82 10.29 -34.82
C LEU A 2 -1.13 11.61 -34.47
N LYS A 3 -1.89 12.68 -34.28
CA LYS A 3 -1.36 13.96 -33.79
C LYS A 3 -0.80 13.73 -32.38
N THR A 4 0.27 14.43 -32.02
CA THR A 4 0.98 14.29 -30.73
C THR A 4 0.04 14.37 -29.51
N LYS A 5 -0.98 15.23 -29.57
CA LYS A 5 -2.04 15.34 -28.56
C LYS A 5 -2.86 14.05 -28.39
N ASN A 6 -3.13 13.33 -29.48
CA ASN A 6 -3.82 12.06 -29.45
C ASN A 6 -2.90 10.94 -28.91
N ILE A 7 -1.59 11.02 -29.16
CA ILE A 7 -0.62 10.07 -28.60
C ILE A 7 -0.57 10.21 -27.08
N VAL A 8 -0.45 11.44 -26.55
CA VAL A 8 -0.44 11.68 -25.10
C VAL A 8 -1.74 11.18 -24.46
N PHE A 9 -2.89 11.46 -25.07
CA PHE A 9 -4.17 11.00 -24.56
C PHE A 9 -4.29 9.46 -24.54
N VAL A 10 -3.87 8.80 -25.62
CA VAL A 10 -3.83 7.33 -25.68
C VAL A 10 -2.86 6.76 -24.64
N SER A 11 -1.68 7.36 -24.47
CA SER A 11 -0.71 6.95 -23.44
C SER A 11 -1.30 7.05 -22.02
N ILE A 12 -2.01 8.14 -21.69
CA ILE A 12 -2.67 8.29 -20.39
C ILE A 12 -3.72 7.18 -20.17
N ILE A 13 -4.54 6.90 -21.19
CA ILE A 13 -5.54 5.82 -21.10
C ILE A 13 -4.88 4.47 -20.87
N VAL A 14 -3.81 4.17 -21.61
CA VAL A 14 -3.06 2.91 -21.45
C VAL A 14 -2.48 2.81 -20.03
N ILE A 15 -1.89 3.88 -19.50
CA ILE A 15 -1.36 3.90 -18.13
C ILE A 15 -2.47 3.67 -17.10
N CYS A 16 -3.63 4.30 -17.27
CA CYS A 16 -4.78 4.09 -16.37
C CYS A 16 -5.31 2.65 -16.44
N LEU A 17 -5.37 2.05 -17.63
CA LEU A 17 -5.78 0.65 -17.80
C LEU A 17 -4.77 -0.32 -17.19
N LEU A 18 -3.48 -0.07 -17.35
CA LEU A 18 -2.43 -0.84 -16.69
C LEU A 18 -2.56 -0.74 -15.17
N ALA A 19 -2.71 0.47 -14.63
CA ALA A 19 -2.90 0.70 -13.21
C ALA A 19 -4.12 -0.04 -12.63
N LEU A 20 -5.22 -0.16 -13.38
CA LEU A 20 -6.41 -0.89 -12.96
C LEU A 20 -6.18 -2.41 -12.83
N ILE A 21 -5.30 -2.98 -13.65
CA ILE A 21 -5.01 -4.42 -13.66
C ILE A 21 -3.90 -4.76 -12.66
N THR A 22 -2.90 -3.88 -12.52
CA THR A 22 -1.72 -4.07 -11.65
C THR A 22 -1.88 -3.41 -10.27
N ASN A 23 -3.08 -2.96 -9.91
CA ASN A 23 -3.30 -2.44 -8.57
C ASN A 23 -3.26 -3.63 -7.60
N PRO A 24 -2.39 -3.65 -6.58
CA PRO A 24 -2.34 -4.73 -5.63
C PRO A 24 -3.72 -4.92 -5.01
N SER A 25 -4.38 -6.00 -5.41
CA SER A 25 -5.78 -6.23 -5.09
C SER A 25 -5.93 -7.07 -3.82
N SER A 26 -4.86 -7.75 -3.39
CA SER A 26 -4.88 -8.59 -2.21
C SER A 26 -4.46 -7.80 -0.95
N LYS A 27 -5.10 -8.16 0.17
CA LYS A 27 -4.71 -7.68 1.51
C LYS A 27 -3.52 -8.48 2.05
N SER A 28 -3.35 -9.72 1.61
CA SER A 28 -2.26 -10.60 2.02
C SER A 28 -0.90 -10.06 1.60
N ASP A 29 -0.76 -9.62 0.35
CA ASP A 29 0.54 -9.20 -0.19
C ASP A 29 1.05 -7.95 0.54
N TYR A 30 0.13 -7.06 0.93
CA TYR A 30 0.45 -5.93 1.82
C TYR A 30 0.89 -6.40 3.21
N VAL A 31 0.17 -7.34 3.83
CA VAL A 31 0.54 -7.88 5.16
C VAL A 31 1.94 -8.48 5.11
N ASP A 32 2.24 -9.27 4.08
CA ASP A 32 3.54 -9.90 3.90
C ASP A 32 4.65 -8.86 3.69
N TRP A 33 4.37 -7.81 2.92
CA TRP A 33 5.27 -6.68 2.75
C TRP A 33 5.56 -5.97 4.08
N VAL A 34 4.54 -5.60 4.86
CA VAL A 34 4.71 -4.94 6.17
C VAL A 34 5.49 -5.84 7.13
N SER A 35 5.15 -7.13 7.20
CA SER A 35 5.86 -8.07 8.06
C SER A 35 7.32 -8.26 7.68
N THR A 36 7.64 -8.15 6.39
CA THR A 36 9.04 -8.13 5.91
C THR A 36 9.76 -6.88 6.39
N GLN A 37 9.13 -5.69 6.31
CA GLN A 37 9.70 -4.46 6.86
C GLN A 37 9.97 -4.56 8.37
N ILE A 38 9.00 -5.10 9.13
CA ILE A 38 9.16 -5.32 10.59
C ILE A 38 10.27 -6.32 10.88
N LYS A 39 10.40 -7.38 10.07
CA LYS A 39 11.49 -8.36 10.18
C LYS A 39 12.85 -7.70 9.97
N ASP A 40 12.96 -6.81 9.00
CA ASP A 40 14.22 -6.11 8.69
C ASP A 40 14.63 -5.16 9.82
N GLU A 41 13.67 -4.53 10.51
CA GLU A 41 13.94 -3.60 11.63
C GLU A 41 14.05 -4.28 13.01
N GLY A 42 13.26 -5.32 13.27
CA GLY A 42 13.06 -5.92 14.59
C GLY A 42 13.44 -7.40 14.71
N GLY A 43 13.88 -8.04 13.62
CA GLY A 43 14.28 -9.44 13.57
C GLY A 43 13.17 -10.43 13.22
N VAL A 44 13.57 -11.65 12.86
CA VAL A 44 12.72 -12.71 12.27
C VAL A 44 11.50 -13.06 13.13
N LEU A 45 11.68 -13.15 14.46
CA LEU A 45 10.61 -13.54 15.37
C LEU A 45 9.49 -12.50 15.43
N LEU A 46 9.84 -11.20 15.41
CA LEU A 46 8.85 -10.12 15.43
C LEU A 46 8.03 -10.07 14.13
N GLY A 47 8.67 -10.30 12.98
CA GLY A 47 7.97 -10.34 11.68
C GLY A 47 6.96 -11.50 11.54
N MET A 48 7.22 -12.65 12.18
CA MET A 48 6.29 -13.79 12.14
C MET A 48 5.04 -13.55 12.99
N ILE A 49 5.20 -12.97 14.19
CA ILE A 49 4.09 -12.70 15.10
C ILE A 49 3.29 -11.45 14.71
N SER A 50 3.88 -10.52 13.95
CA SER A 50 3.19 -9.30 13.51
C SER A 50 2.15 -9.58 12.42
N SER A 51 2.36 -10.59 11.57
CA SER A 51 1.50 -10.82 10.40
C SER A 51 0.01 -10.98 10.74
N PRO A 52 -0.41 -11.79 11.74
CA PRO A 52 -1.81 -11.90 12.12
C PRO A 52 -2.40 -10.61 12.69
N ILE A 53 -1.59 -9.84 13.44
CA ILE A 53 -1.99 -8.56 14.06
C ILE A 53 -2.16 -7.50 12.98
N VAL A 54 -1.18 -7.35 12.08
CA VAL A 54 -1.27 -6.45 10.93
C VAL A 54 -2.50 -6.82 10.10
N LYS A 55 -2.72 -8.11 9.82
CA LYS A 55 -3.89 -8.56 9.07
C LYS A 55 -5.21 -8.20 9.75
N SER A 56 -5.31 -8.28 11.07
CA SER A 56 -6.56 -7.97 11.78
C SER A 56 -6.81 -6.46 11.86
N THR A 57 -5.77 -5.64 12.01
CA THR A 57 -5.86 -4.18 12.13
C THR A 57 -5.73 -3.43 10.81
N THR A 58 -5.47 -4.12 9.70
CA THR A 58 -5.40 -3.51 8.36
C THR A 58 -6.79 -3.33 7.76
N THR A 59 -7.13 -2.12 7.34
CA THR A 59 -8.23 -1.82 6.44
C THR A 59 -7.70 -1.50 5.03
N LYS A 60 -8.44 -1.91 4.01
CA LYS A 60 -8.08 -1.72 2.60
C LYS A 60 -9.15 -0.87 1.91
N LYS A 61 -8.74 0.19 1.23
CA LYS A 61 -9.62 1.04 0.44
C LYS A 61 -9.11 1.17 -1.00
N ASN A 62 -9.87 0.61 -1.94
CA ASN A 62 -9.51 0.63 -3.36
C ASN A 62 -9.92 1.95 -4.00
N TYR A 63 -9.01 2.53 -4.78
CA TYR A 63 -9.26 3.65 -5.67
C TYR A 63 -8.96 3.22 -7.11
N LEU A 64 -9.28 4.09 -8.08
CA LEU A 64 -9.17 3.76 -9.50
C LEU A 64 -7.74 3.39 -9.92
N LEU A 65 -6.73 4.08 -9.38
CA LEU A 65 -5.33 3.93 -9.79
C LEU A 65 -4.42 3.37 -8.69
N PHE A 66 -4.92 3.27 -7.47
CA PHE A 66 -4.12 2.89 -6.31
C PHE A 66 -5.01 2.29 -5.23
N THR A 67 -4.42 1.74 -4.19
CA THR A 67 -5.09 1.20 -3.02
C THR A 67 -4.46 1.80 -1.78
N LEU A 68 -5.29 2.25 -0.84
CA LEU A 68 -4.81 2.67 0.48
C LEU A 68 -4.97 1.54 1.47
N TYR A 69 -3.89 1.29 2.22
CA TYR A 69 -3.85 0.37 3.32
C TYR A 69 -3.62 1.16 4.60
N LYS A 70 -4.49 0.97 5.59
CA LYS A 70 -4.37 1.60 6.89
C LYS A 70 -4.27 0.52 7.95
N THR A 71 -3.22 0.53 8.74
CA THR A 71 -2.93 -0.48 9.77
C THR A 71 -2.83 0.19 11.13
N GLY A 72 -3.72 -0.17 12.05
CA GLY A 72 -3.77 0.39 13.40
C GLY A 72 -5.18 0.40 13.96
N ASP A 73 -5.34 1.08 15.10
CA ASP A 73 -6.64 1.25 15.75
C ASP A 73 -7.30 2.56 15.27
N ASP A 74 -8.60 2.52 14.98
CA ASP A 74 -9.40 3.70 14.61
C ASP A 74 -9.70 4.60 15.83
N SER A 75 -9.24 4.20 17.02
CA SER A 75 -9.16 5.05 18.22
C SER A 75 -8.41 6.36 17.94
N ASP A 76 -9.07 7.50 18.20
CA ASP A 76 -8.63 8.89 17.90
C ASP A 76 -7.22 9.28 18.41
N ASN A 77 -6.60 8.47 19.27
CA ASN A 77 -5.30 8.75 19.87
C ASN A 77 -4.18 7.77 19.44
N SER A 78 -4.46 6.79 18.58
CA SER A 78 -3.43 5.86 18.12
C SER A 78 -2.91 6.23 16.74
N PRO A 79 -1.59 6.37 16.59
CA PRO A 79 -1.01 6.72 15.32
C PRO A 79 -1.16 5.55 14.33
N ASN A 80 -1.90 5.78 13.25
CA ASN A 80 -2.19 4.79 12.23
C ASN A 80 -1.10 4.79 11.15
N LEU A 81 -0.63 3.59 10.78
CA LEU A 81 0.26 3.40 9.63
C LEU A 81 -0.55 3.46 8.34
N VAL A 82 -0.10 4.24 7.36
CA VAL A 82 -0.78 4.39 6.07
C VAL A 82 0.18 4.10 4.94
N ALA A 83 -0.20 3.18 4.06
CA ALA A 83 0.56 2.83 2.87
C ALA A 83 -0.28 2.96 1.59
N LEU A 84 0.39 3.37 0.52
CA LEU A 84 -0.10 3.38 -0.85
C LEU A 84 0.35 2.13 -1.57
N GLY A 85 -0.60 1.34 -2.08
CA GLY A 85 -0.36 0.29 -3.06
C GLY A 85 -0.63 0.81 -4.47
N ILE A 86 0.34 0.70 -5.37
CA ILE A 86 0.21 1.09 -6.78
C ILE A 86 1.21 0.29 -7.63
N PHE A 87 0.80 -0.20 -8.81
CA PHE A 87 1.64 -0.98 -9.72
C PHE A 87 2.41 -2.13 -9.04
N ASP A 88 1.72 -2.97 -8.24
CA ASP A 88 2.33 -4.03 -7.41
C ASP A 88 3.43 -3.59 -6.43
N ASN A 89 3.52 -2.29 -6.14
CA ASN A 89 4.47 -1.73 -5.18
C ASN A 89 3.73 -1.10 -4.00
N TYR A 90 4.40 -1.04 -2.85
CA TYR A 90 3.89 -0.42 -1.62
C TYR A 90 4.82 0.69 -1.14
N PHE A 91 4.23 1.80 -0.72
CA PHE A 91 4.95 2.97 -0.22
C PHE A 91 4.31 3.48 1.06
N TRP A 92 5.10 3.77 2.09
CA TRP A 92 4.60 4.44 3.29
C TRP A 92 4.22 5.88 2.96
N ILE A 93 2.98 6.26 3.24
CA ILE A 93 2.53 7.67 3.26
C ILE A 93 2.66 8.22 4.68
N ARG A 94 2.41 7.35 5.67
CA ARG A 94 2.60 7.63 7.09
C ARG A 94 3.21 6.39 7.73
N GLY A 95 4.51 6.47 8.02
CA GLY A 95 5.31 5.36 8.54
C GLY A 95 5.47 5.41 10.06
N ALA A 96 5.98 4.32 10.64
CA ALA A 96 6.18 4.19 12.09
C ALA A 96 7.10 5.25 12.71
N ASN A 97 8.05 5.78 11.92
CA ASN A 97 8.98 6.82 12.38
C ASN A 97 8.32 8.18 12.59
N GLU A 98 7.22 8.47 11.89
CA GLU A 98 6.43 9.70 12.08
C GLU A 98 5.43 9.58 13.25
N LEU A 99 5.38 8.41 13.91
CA LEU A 99 4.53 8.15 15.07
C LEU A 99 5.29 8.28 16.40
N LYS A 100 6.58 8.63 16.35
CA LYS A 100 7.48 8.79 17.50
C LYS A 100 7.70 10.26 17.91
N GLU A 101 7.11 11.22 17.21
CA GLU A 101 7.01 12.63 17.63
C GLU A 101 5.70 12.88 18.41
#